data_AF-A0A3D4XTR5-F1
#
_entry.id   AF-A0A3D4XTR5-F1
#
_cell.length_a   1.000
_cell.length_b   1.000
_cell.length_c   1.000
_cell.angle_alpha   90.00
_cell.angle_beta   90.00
_cell.angle_gamma   90.00
#
_symmetry.space_group_name_H-M   'P 1'
#
loop_
_entity.id
_entity.type
_entity.pdbx_description
1 polymer ?
#
loop_
_entity_poly.entity_id
_entity_poly.type
_entity_poly.pdbx_seq_one_letter_code
_entity_poly.pdbx_strand_id
1 'polypeptide(L)'
;MQIRVVVLCFFTFFPMVADMNIKKVIIPAAGLGSRFYPWTHSVPKELLPLGNVPAIEYVIREALAAGCSDMIMISGARKNALNDYFEKANLPATFTYIPQINPQGTGHAVSLAEIVIKEDFFGVMYPDDLFIGEKSGIGQLVEIAKREKASVVGVIEVPWDHVSSYGVINITKKIDDNLFEINGVVEKPKKDEAPSNLIMPGRYVFSSRIFNYLKNLKKSARGEFELTDAITELAKNERVLAYKLEGRRYDVGTPENWLKANIALALDVEKYSSSLVEFIKEEFKRRYGEEGVKKLLDGTRILRQAQDERGL
;
A
#
# COMPACT_ATOMS: atom_id res chain seq x y z
N MET A 1 -45.16 20.63 31.52
CA MET A 1 -44.99 19.43 30.67
C MET A 1 -43.55 19.44 30.17
N GLN A 2 -42.64 18.80 30.90
CA GLN A 2 -41.20 18.84 30.66
C GLN A 2 -40.75 17.38 30.56
N ILE A 3 -40.36 16.93 29.36
CA ILE A 3 -39.92 15.56 29.11
C ILE A 3 -38.40 15.55 29.21
N ARG A 4 -37.87 14.93 30.27
CA ARG A 4 -36.46 14.56 30.40
C ARG A 4 -36.27 13.22 29.68
N VAL A 5 -35.44 13.21 28.64
CA VAL A 5 -34.96 11.98 27.99
C VAL A 5 -33.81 11.42 28.82
N VAL A 6 -34.01 10.23 29.39
CA VAL A 6 -32.98 9.45 30.07
C VAL A 6 -32.32 8.56 29.01
N VAL A 7 -31.04 8.79 28.72
CA VAL A 7 -30.22 7.89 27.90
C VAL A 7 -29.61 6.85 28.84
N LEU A 8 -30.12 5.61 28.79
CA LEU A 8 -29.53 4.46 29.46
C LEU A 8 -28.34 3.96 28.63
N CYS A 9 -27.12 4.18 29.12
CA CYS A 9 -25.92 3.50 28.61
C CYS A 9 -25.92 2.03 29.10
N PHE A 10 -26.16 1.08 28.20
CA PHE A 10 -25.79 -0.32 28.40
C PHE A 10 -24.31 -0.50 28.07
N PHE A 11 -23.44 -0.41 29.08
CA PHE A 11 -22.07 -0.92 28.98
C PHE A 11 -22.10 -2.43 29.25
N THR A 12 -22.18 -3.24 28.21
CA THR A 12 -21.84 -4.67 28.31
C THR A 12 -20.32 -4.81 28.36
N PHE A 13 -19.83 -5.24 29.53
CA PHE A 13 -18.45 -5.61 29.83
C PHE A 13 -17.99 -6.72 28.85
N PHE A 14 -17.21 -6.36 27.84
CA PHE A 14 -16.40 -7.33 27.09
C PHE A 14 -15.10 -7.57 27.86
N PRO A 15 -14.65 -8.82 28.05
CA PRO A 15 -13.39 -9.09 28.72
C PRO A 15 -12.25 -8.51 27.88
N MET A 16 -11.43 -7.67 28.54
CA MET A 16 -10.24 -7.03 27.98
C MET A 16 -9.26 -8.09 27.50
N VAL A 17 -9.32 -8.42 26.21
CA VAL A 17 -8.28 -9.16 25.51
C VAL A 17 -7.02 -8.31 25.65
N ALA A 18 -5.91 -8.91 26.10
CA ALA A 18 -4.62 -8.23 26.10
C ALA A 18 -4.38 -7.64 24.70
N ASP A 19 -4.41 -6.32 24.60
CA ASP A 19 -4.43 -5.59 23.33
C ASP A 19 -3.12 -5.87 22.60
N MET A 20 -3.16 -6.68 21.54
CA MET A 20 -2.03 -6.81 20.61
C MET A 20 -1.73 -5.41 20.07
N ASN A 21 -0.65 -4.79 20.53
CA ASN A 21 -0.34 -3.40 20.22
C ASN A 21 0.70 -3.33 19.10
N ILE A 22 0.22 -3.34 17.86
CA ILE A 22 1.07 -3.24 16.66
C ILE A 22 1.47 -1.78 16.48
N LYS A 23 2.61 -1.38 17.05
CA LYS A 23 3.10 0.01 16.99
C LYS A 23 4.12 0.27 15.90
N LYS A 24 4.89 -0.75 15.52
CA LYS A 24 6.02 -0.61 14.59
C LYS A 24 5.63 -0.92 13.16
N VAL A 25 6.10 -0.07 12.25
CA VAL A 25 5.95 -0.25 10.80
C VAL A 25 7.31 -0.10 10.13
N ILE A 26 7.67 -1.06 9.29
CA ILE A 26 8.85 -0.98 8.42
C ILE A 26 8.48 -0.32 7.11
N ILE A 27 9.27 0.66 6.68
CA ILE A 27 9.08 1.40 5.43
C ILE A 27 10.31 1.26 4.55
N PRO A 28 10.30 0.33 3.57
CA PRO A 28 11.37 0.18 2.60
C PRO A 28 11.44 1.37 1.64
N ALA A 29 12.42 2.23 1.84
CA ALA A 29 12.68 3.45 1.07
C ALA A 29 14.11 3.48 0.50
N ALA A 30 14.69 2.33 0.16
CA ALA A 30 16.07 2.22 -0.33
C ALA A 30 16.19 2.15 -1.86
N GLY A 31 15.08 2.13 -2.59
CA GLY A 31 15.08 2.07 -4.05
C GLY A 31 15.73 3.30 -4.70
N LEU A 32 16.41 3.07 -5.83
CA LEU A 32 17.13 4.09 -6.61
C LEU A 32 16.21 5.05 -7.38
N GLY A 33 14.92 4.72 -7.54
CA GLY A 33 13.96 5.57 -8.24
C GLY A 33 14.32 5.83 -9.71
N SER A 34 14.97 4.87 -10.38
CA SER A 34 15.48 5.01 -11.76
C SER A 34 14.41 5.41 -12.78
N ARG A 35 13.15 5.01 -12.57
CA ARG A 35 12.02 5.37 -13.45
C ARG A 35 11.70 6.88 -13.47
N PHE A 36 12.16 7.62 -12.46
CA PHE A 36 11.97 9.06 -12.34
C PHE A 36 13.24 9.85 -12.65
N TYR A 37 14.28 9.21 -13.20
CA TYR A 37 15.46 9.94 -13.65
C TYR A 37 15.06 10.92 -14.78
N PRO A 38 15.51 12.20 -14.78
CA PRO A 38 16.55 12.78 -13.91
C PRO A 38 16.06 13.41 -12.59
N TRP A 39 14.75 13.50 -12.30
CA TRP A 39 14.25 14.11 -11.05
C TRP A 39 14.82 13.43 -9.80
N THR A 40 14.99 12.11 -9.85
CA THR A 40 15.54 11.33 -8.73
C THR A 40 17.05 11.39 -8.58
N HIS A 41 17.75 12.17 -9.42
CA HIS A 41 19.17 12.42 -9.25
C HIS A 41 19.48 13.20 -7.96
N SER A 42 18.60 14.15 -7.60
CA SER A 42 18.80 15.06 -6.47
C SER A 42 17.73 14.93 -5.39
N VAL A 43 16.53 14.43 -5.73
CA VAL A 43 15.41 14.29 -4.78
C VAL A 43 15.03 12.81 -4.66
N PRO A 44 15.03 12.21 -3.46
CA PRO A 44 14.50 10.85 -3.27
C PRO A 44 13.08 10.73 -3.82
N LYS A 45 12.77 9.62 -4.52
CA LYS A 45 11.44 9.42 -5.13
C LYS A 45 10.30 9.54 -4.11
N GLU A 46 10.58 9.16 -2.86
CA GLU A 46 9.62 9.15 -1.76
C GLU A 46 9.24 10.58 -1.31
N LEU A 47 10.08 11.58 -1.65
CA LEU A 47 9.84 13.00 -1.42
C LEU A 47 9.21 13.71 -2.63
N LEU A 48 8.86 12.99 -3.69
CA LEU A 48 8.12 13.60 -4.80
C LEU A 48 6.75 14.09 -4.31
N PRO A 49 6.37 15.34 -4.64
CA PRO A 49 5.16 15.94 -4.12
C PRO A 49 3.92 15.28 -4.72
N LEU A 50 2.90 15.12 -3.89
CA LEU A 50 1.54 14.76 -4.28
C LEU A 50 0.60 15.80 -3.68
N GLY A 51 0.16 16.73 -4.52
CA GLY A 51 -0.46 17.95 -4.02
C GLY A 51 0.54 18.76 -3.19
N ASN A 52 0.28 18.91 -1.90
CA ASN A 52 1.04 19.77 -0.99
C ASN A 52 1.99 19.02 -0.04
N VAL A 53 1.97 17.68 -0.02
CA VAL A 53 2.84 16.87 0.83
C VAL A 53 3.51 15.77 0.00
N PRO A 54 4.70 15.27 0.38
CA PRO A 54 5.35 14.19 -0.33
C PRO A 54 4.62 12.86 -0.14
N ALA A 55 4.81 11.94 -1.09
CA ALA A 55 4.20 10.60 -1.07
C ALA A 55 4.42 9.84 0.24
N ILE A 56 5.63 9.92 0.80
CA ILE A 56 5.94 9.22 2.04
C ILE A 56 5.12 9.72 3.23
N GLU A 57 4.74 11.00 3.28
CA GLU A 57 3.97 11.53 4.41
C GLU A 57 2.55 10.95 4.45
N TYR A 58 1.93 10.69 3.29
CA TYR A 58 0.65 9.98 3.25
C TYR A 58 0.74 8.61 3.93
N VAL A 59 1.83 7.87 3.69
CA VAL A 59 2.08 6.55 4.28
C VAL A 59 2.32 6.65 5.80
N ILE A 60 3.07 7.66 6.26
CA ILE A 60 3.27 7.90 7.70
C ILE A 60 1.95 8.27 8.39
N ARG A 61 1.15 9.14 7.77
CA ARG A 61 -0.18 9.52 8.31
C ARG A 61 -1.14 8.34 8.36
N GLU A 62 -1.10 7.47 7.35
CA GLU A 62 -1.86 6.22 7.32
C GLU A 62 -1.46 5.29 8.48
N ALA A 63 -0.16 5.13 8.75
CA ALA A 63 0.35 4.36 9.89
C ALA A 63 -0.08 4.96 11.24
N LEU A 64 0.05 6.28 11.40
CA LEU A 64 -0.37 6.99 12.61
C LEU A 64 -1.87 6.83 12.89
N ALA A 65 -2.71 6.89 11.85
CA ALA A 65 -4.15 6.67 11.96
C ALA A 65 -4.49 5.24 12.42
N ALA A 66 -3.60 4.26 12.18
CA ALA A 66 -3.74 2.89 12.68
C ALA A 66 -3.16 2.68 14.10
N GLY A 67 -2.64 3.74 14.73
CA GLY A 67 -1.96 3.66 16.02
C GLY A 67 -0.51 3.18 15.94
N CYS A 68 0.04 3.07 14.73
CA CYS A 68 1.46 2.74 14.53
C CYS A 68 2.29 4.03 14.59
N SER A 69 2.97 4.26 15.71
CA SER A 69 3.78 5.47 15.97
C SER A 69 5.27 5.30 15.67
N ASP A 70 5.75 4.08 15.48
CA ASP A 70 7.18 3.77 15.43
C ASP A 70 7.58 3.34 14.01
N MET A 71 8.23 4.25 13.29
CA MET A 71 8.57 4.13 11.87
C MET A 71 10.00 3.63 11.72
N ILE A 72 10.18 2.47 11.10
CA ILE A 72 11.49 1.88 10.81
C ILE A 72 11.80 2.10 9.34
N MET A 73 12.56 3.15 9.06
CA MET A 73 12.92 3.58 7.73
C MET A 73 14.12 2.76 7.23
N ILE A 74 13.92 1.99 6.17
CA ILE A 74 15.01 1.28 5.49
C ILE A 74 15.44 2.10 4.29
N SER A 75 16.54 2.84 4.38
CA SER A 75 16.97 3.78 3.35
C SER A 75 18.39 3.53 2.89
N GLY A 76 18.73 3.92 1.66
CA GLY A 76 20.11 3.92 1.20
C GLY A 76 20.95 5.00 1.91
N ALA A 77 22.27 4.85 1.93
CA ALA A 77 23.22 5.72 2.64
C ALA A 77 23.20 7.21 2.22
N ARG A 78 22.46 7.59 1.17
CA ARG A 78 22.43 8.95 0.60
C ARG A 78 21.10 9.70 0.81
N LYS A 79 20.15 9.16 1.59
CA LYS A 79 18.80 9.76 1.74
C LYS A 79 18.66 10.68 2.97
N ASN A 80 19.65 11.52 3.24
CA ASN A 80 19.60 12.50 4.35
C ASN A 80 18.40 13.45 4.24
N ALA A 81 17.95 13.76 3.02
CA ALA A 81 16.78 14.61 2.79
C ALA A 81 15.48 14.07 3.43
N LEU A 82 15.36 12.74 3.63
CA LEU A 82 14.21 12.17 4.36
C LEU A 82 14.24 12.59 5.83
N ASN A 83 15.42 12.54 6.46
CA ASN A 83 15.59 12.93 7.86
C ASN A 83 15.27 14.43 8.03
N ASP A 84 15.86 15.27 7.20
CA ASP A 84 15.64 16.72 7.21
C ASP A 84 14.16 17.09 7.01
N TYR A 85 13.44 16.32 6.18
CA TYR A 85 12.02 16.49 5.96
C TYR A 85 11.21 16.18 7.23
N PHE A 86 11.41 14.99 7.82
CA PHE A 86 10.61 14.55 8.96
C PHE A 86 10.89 15.35 10.24
N GLU A 87 12.11 15.85 10.43
CA GLU A 87 12.43 16.80 11.50
C GLU A 87 11.60 18.08 11.40
N LYS A 88 11.37 18.59 10.18
CA LYS A 88 10.57 19.80 9.93
C LYS A 88 9.07 19.54 9.94
N ALA A 89 8.65 18.37 9.48
CA ALA A 89 7.22 18.01 9.38
C ALA A 89 6.55 17.87 10.76
N ASN A 90 7.33 17.67 11.83
CA ASN A 90 6.85 17.60 13.22
C ASN A 90 5.67 16.63 13.42
N LEU A 91 5.77 15.46 12.79
CA LEU A 91 4.77 14.39 12.93
C LEU A 91 4.91 13.70 14.29
N PRO A 92 3.82 13.25 14.94
CA PRO A 92 3.85 12.55 16.22
C PRO A 92 4.30 11.09 16.06
N ALA A 93 5.48 10.88 15.46
CA ALA A 93 6.06 9.58 15.14
C ALA A 93 7.53 9.51 15.58
N THR A 94 7.95 8.33 16.02
CA THR A 94 9.36 8.01 16.26
C THR A 94 9.96 7.43 14.99
N PHE A 95 11.12 7.91 14.56
CA PHE A 95 11.80 7.41 13.37
C PHE A 95 13.10 6.70 13.74
N THR A 96 13.24 5.45 13.30
CA THR A 96 14.48 4.66 13.36
C THR A 96 14.98 4.41 11.95
N TYR A 97 16.24 4.76 11.67
CA TYR A 97 16.82 4.63 10.34
C TYR A 97 17.81 3.47 10.30
N ILE A 98 17.60 2.54 9.37
CA ILE A 98 18.50 1.40 9.14
C ILE A 98 19.01 1.46 7.70
N PRO A 99 20.33 1.55 7.49
CA PRO A 99 20.88 1.67 6.15
C PRO A 99 20.80 0.34 5.40
N GLN A 100 20.20 0.36 4.20
CA GLN A 100 20.40 -0.70 3.21
C GLN A 100 21.53 -0.28 2.27
N ILE A 101 22.75 -0.75 2.56
CA ILE A 101 23.96 -0.37 1.82
C ILE A 101 23.88 -0.79 0.35
N ASN A 102 23.43 -2.02 0.11
CA ASN A 102 23.24 -2.58 -1.23
C ASN A 102 21.77 -2.94 -1.45
N PRO A 103 21.12 -2.47 -2.53
CA PRO A 103 19.72 -2.79 -2.82
C PRO A 103 19.61 -4.24 -3.33
N GLN A 104 19.54 -5.19 -2.39
CA GLN A 104 19.50 -6.63 -2.69
C GLN A 104 18.07 -7.21 -2.75
N GLY A 105 17.05 -6.35 -2.80
CA GLY A 105 15.64 -6.77 -2.86
C GLY A 105 14.81 -6.37 -1.66
N THR A 106 13.51 -6.58 -1.78
CA THR A 106 12.48 -6.21 -0.81
C THR A 106 12.54 -7.03 0.48
N GLY A 107 12.76 -8.34 0.37
CA GLY A 107 12.94 -9.24 1.50
C GLY A 107 14.17 -8.86 2.33
N HIS A 108 15.29 -8.56 1.65
CA HIS A 108 16.49 -8.06 2.33
C HIS A 108 16.23 -6.72 3.06
N ALA A 109 15.43 -5.81 2.48
CA ALA A 109 15.11 -4.55 3.16
C ALA A 109 14.34 -4.81 4.47
N VAL A 110 13.34 -5.70 4.45
CA VAL A 110 12.57 -6.05 5.64
C VAL A 110 13.45 -6.78 6.67
N SER A 111 14.34 -7.69 6.25
CA SER A 111 15.17 -8.46 7.18
C SER A 111 16.10 -7.60 8.04
N LEU A 112 16.55 -6.45 7.51
CA LEU A 112 17.41 -5.52 8.24
C LEU A 112 16.74 -4.93 9.49
N ALA A 113 15.41 -4.93 9.56
CA ALA A 113 14.66 -4.40 10.71
C ALA A 113 14.58 -5.38 11.89
N GLU A 114 14.97 -6.65 11.73
CA GLU A 114 14.84 -7.66 12.79
C GLU A 114 15.51 -7.22 14.10
N ILE A 115 16.63 -6.52 14.00
CA ILE A 115 17.39 -6.03 15.15
C ILE A 115 16.55 -5.13 16.07
N VAL A 116 15.59 -4.37 15.54
CA VAL A 116 14.75 -3.41 16.28
C VAL A 116 13.31 -3.87 16.50
N ILE A 117 12.84 -4.89 15.77
CA ILE A 117 11.55 -5.52 16.05
C ILE A 117 11.70 -6.47 17.25
N LYS A 118 10.80 -6.32 18.23
CA LYS A 118 10.72 -7.16 19.45
C LYS A 118 9.29 -7.61 19.74
N GLU A 119 8.32 -7.07 18.99
CA GLU A 119 6.91 -7.36 19.05
C GLU A 119 6.58 -8.66 18.33
N ASP A 120 5.43 -9.26 18.65
CA ASP A 120 4.95 -10.45 17.94
C ASP A 120 4.52 -10.13 16.51
N PHE A 121 4.01 -8.92 16.26
CA PHE A 121 3.52 -8.44 14.98
C PHE A 121 3.99 -7.02 14.68
N PHE A 122 4.23 -6.74 13.40
CA PHE A 122 4.63 -5.43 12.90
C PHE A 122 4.03 -5.19 11.50
N GLY A 123 3.88 -3.92 11.13
CA GLY A 123 3.45 -3.54 9.78
C GLY A 123 4.62 -3.40 8.81
N VAL A 124 4.36 -3.56 7.52
CA VAL A 124 5.26 -3.19 6.43
C VAL A 124 4.49 -2.36 5.42
N MET A 125 5.00 -1.19 5.06
CA MET A 125 4.35 -0.26 4.15
C MET A 125 5.33 0.27 3.11
N TYR A 126 4.96 0.20 1.83
CA TYR A 126 5.78 0.74 0.75
C TYR A 126 5.41 2.20 0.49
N PRO A 127 6.40 3.10 0.37
CA PRO A 127 6.18 4.54 0.27
C PRO A 127 5.64 5.00 -1.10
N ASP A 128 5.68 4.13 -2.12
CA ASP A 128 5.18 4.39 -3.48
C ASP A 128 3.78 3.83 -3.74
N ASP A 129 3.18 3.12 -2.78
CA ASP A 129 1.78 2.73 -2.82
C ASP A 129 1.00 3.56 -1.80
N LEU A 130 0.04 4.35 -2.28
CA LEU A 130 -0.87 5.11 -1.43
C LEU A 130 -2.21 4.41 -1.33
N PHE A 131 -2.84 4.54 -0.18
CA PHE A 131 -4.16 4.01 0.05
C PHE A 131 -5.03 5.04 0.76
N ILE A 132 -6.11 5.46 0.11
CA ILE A 132 -6.99 6.54 0.58
C ILE A 132 -8.41 6.00 0.69
N GLY A 133 -8.91 5.91 1.91
CA GLY A 133 -10.27 5.49 2.24
C GLY A 133 -10.68 6.05 3.59
N GLU A 134 -11.91 5.78 4.00
CA GLU A 134 -12.41 6.16 5.33
C GLU A 134 -11.54 5.55 6.44
N LYS A 135 -11.12 4.31 6.23
CA LYS A 135 -10.21 3.58 7.11
C LYS A 135 -8.86 3.38 6.45
N SER A 136 -7.79 3.63 7.20
CA SER A 136 -6.42 3.46 6.72
C SER A 136 -6.17 2.02 6.27
N GLY A 137 -5.43 1.83 5.16
CA GLY A 137 -5.18 0.50 4.59
C GLY A 137 -4.48 -0.43 5.58
N ILE A 138 -3.40 0.05 6.21
CA ILE A 138 -2.72 -0.72 7.27
C ILE A 138 -3.61 -0.93 8.51
N GLY A 139 -4.49 0.02 8.85
CA GLY A 139 -5.42 -0.10 9.98
C GLY A 139 -6.42 -1.25 9.79
N GLN A 140 -6.91 -1.45 8.56
CA GLN A 140 -7.74 -2.61 8.21
C GLN A 140 -6.99 -3.93 8.50
N LEU A 141 -5.71 -4.02 8.10
CA LEU A 141 -4.89 -5.22 8.32
C LEU A 141 -4.54 -5.43 9.81
N VAL A 142 -4.25 -4.36 10.54
CA VAL A 142 -3.96 -4.41 11.98
C VAL A 142 -5.14 -5.03 12.74
N GLU A 143 -6.36 -4.60 12.46
CA GLU A 143 -7.54 -5.17 13.12
C GLU A 143 -7.74 -6.66 12.84
N ILE A 144 -7.54 -7.08 11.60
CA ILE A 144 -7.65 -8.49 11.21
C ILE A 144 -6.53 -9.30 11.87
N ALA A 145 -5.30 -8.79 11.88
CA ALA A 145 -4.18 -9.45 12.54
C ALA A 145 -4.43 -9.62 14.04
N LYS A 146 -5.00 -8.62 14.72
CA LYS A 146 -5.40 -8.73 16.14
C LYS A 146 -6.50 -9.77 16.34
N ARG A 147 -7.54 -9.76 15.49
CA ARG A 147 -8.70 -10.66 15.58
C ARG A 147 -8.31 -12.12 15.33
N GLU A 148 -7.56 -12.34 14.26
CA GLU A 148 -7.20 -13.67 13.74
C GLU A 148 -5.88 -14.21 14.30
N LYS A 149 -5.08 -13.36 14.94
CA LYS A 149 -3.72 -13.66 15.43
C LYS A 149 -2.84 -14.28 14.34
N ALA A 150 -2.96 -13.76 13.13
CA ALA A 150 -2.32 -14.28 11.93
C ALA A 150 -1.66 -13.14 11.15
N SER A 151 -0.66 -13.49 10.33
CA SER A 151 -0.10 -12.54 9.36
C SER A 151 -1.17 -12.23 8.31
N VAL A 152 -1.28 -10.96 7.91
CA VAL A 152 -2.28 -10.50 6.95
C VAL A 152 -1.60 -9.68 5.86
N VAL A 153 -1.81 -10.05 4.61
CA VAL A 153 -1.38 -9.29 3.44
C VAL A 153 -2.58 -8.51 2.89
N GLY A 154 -2.40 -7.23 2.60
CA GLY A 154 -3.40 -6.48 1.85
C GLY A 154 -3.42 -6.96 0.41
N VAL A 155 -4.61 -7.01 -0.19
CA VAL A 155 -4.79 -7.27 -1.63
C VAL A 155 -5.80 -6.29 -2.23
N ILE A 156 -5.68 -6.08 -3.54
CA ILE A 156 -6.71 -5.44 -4.36
C ILE A 156 -6.96 -6.28 -5.60
N GLU A 157 -8.14 -6.12 -6.16
CA GLU A 157 -8.49 -6.72 -7.44
C GLU A 157 -8.03 -5.82 -8.60
N VAL A 158 -7.43 -6.43 -9.63
CA VAL A 158 -7.04 -5.74 -10.86
C VAL A 158 -7.58 -6.45 -12.09
N PRO A 159 -7.72 -5.76 -13.23
CA PRO A 159 -7.95 -6.43 -14.50
C PRO A 159 -6.85 -7.47 -14.77
N TRP A 160 -7.21 -8.60 -15.36
CA TRP A 160 -6.27 -9.70 -15.61
C TRP A 160 -5.06 -9.30 -16.46
N ASP A 161 -5.16 -8.26 -17.29
CA ASP A 161 -4.04 -7.76 -18.10
C ASP A 161 -2.96 -7.05 -17.27
N HIS A 162 -3.25 -6.72 -16.01
CA HIS A 162 -2.34 -6.00 -15.12
C HIS A 162 -1.61 -6.94 -14.13
N VAL A 163 -1.99 -8.22 -14.02
CA VAL A 163 -1.46 -9.15 -13.00
C VAL A 163 0.04 -9.38 -13.12
N SER A 164 0.59 -9.39 -14.34
CA SER A 164 2.01 -9.65 -14.60
C SER A 164 2.97 -8.57 -14.11
N SER A 165 2.46 -7.49 -13.52
CA SER A 165 3.29 -6.44 -12.92
C SER A 165 3.51 -6.61 -11.41
N TYR A 166 2.80 -7.55 -10.77
CA TYR A 166 2.72 -7.63 -9.30
C TYR A 166 2.81 -9.07 -8.78
N GLY A 167 2.99 -9.21 -7.46
CA GLY A 167 2.80 -10.47 -6.75
C GLY A 167 1.32 -10.81 -6.64
N VAL A 168 0.94 -11.99 -7.14
CA VAL A 168 -0.45 -12.48 -7.18
C VAL A 168 -0.64 -13.56 -6.11
N ILE A 169 -1.68 -13.43 -5.28
CA ILE A 169 -1.93 -14.39 -4.20
C ILE A 169 -2.53 -15.70 -4.69
N ASN A 170 -2.12 -16.82 -4.09
CA ASN A 170 -2.73 -18.13 -4.30
C ASN A 170 -3.67 -18.47 -3.14
N ILE A 171 -4.98 -18.46 -3.42
CA ILE A 171 -6.03 -18.64 -2.42
C ILE A 171 -6.26 -20.14 -2.19
N THR A 172 -6.22 -20.56 -0.92
CA THR A 172 -6.61 -21.92 -0.52
C THR A 172 -8.04 -22.00 -0.03
N LYS A 173 -8.53 -20.94 0.60
CA LYS A 173 -9.87 -20.90 1.20
C LYS A 173 -10.43 -19.48 1.23
N LYS A 174 -11.67 -19.31 0.78
CA LYS A 174 -12.45 -18.10 1.03
C LYS A 174 -13.07 -18.19 2.43
N ILE A 175 -12.76 -17.22 3.30
CA ILE A 175 -13.31 -17.14 4.66
C ILE A 175 -14.57 -16.25 4.65
N ASP A 176 -14.48 -15.08 4.02
CA ASP A 176 -15.60 -14.18 3.73
C ASP A 176 -15.39 -13.47 2.37
N ASP A 177 -16.18 -12.45 2.03
CA ASP A 177 -16.10 -11.74 0.75
C ASP A 177 -14.81 -10.93 0.53
N ASN A 178 -14.15 -10.54 1.62
CA ASN A 178 -12.93 -9.74 1.61
C ASN A 178 -11.75 -10.48 2.24
N LEU A 179 -11.93 -11.64 2.88
CA LEU A 179 -10.90 -12.36 3.62
C LEU A 179 -10.68 -13.77 3.07
N PHE A 180 -9.42 -14.08 2.81
CA PHE A 180 -8.96 -15.32 2.21
C PHE A 180 -7.81 -15.91 3.02
N GLU A 181 -7.72 -17.23 3.06
CA GLU A 181 -6.50 -17.93 3.46
C GLU A 181 -5.67 -18.23 2.21
N ILE A 182 -4.35 -18.09 2.33
CA ILE A 182 -3.42 -18.25 1.22
C ILE A 182 -2.33 -19.27 1.56
N ASN A 183 -1.76 -19.93 0.56
CA ASN A 183 -0.57 -20.79 0.73
C ASN A 183 0.68 -20.24 0.02
N GLY A 184 0.59 -19.07 -0.60
CA GLY A 184 1.74 -18.44 -1.24
C GLY A 184 1.38 -17.30 -2.17
N VAL A 185 2.43 -16.79 -2.81
CA VAL A 185 2.38 -15.67 -3.74
C VAL A 185 3.24 -16.03 -4.95
N VAL A 186 2.75 -15.75 -6.14
CA VAL A 186 3.53 -15.86 -7.38
C VAL A 186 3.97 -14.46 -7.80
N GLU A 187 5.27 -14.21 -7.86
CA GLU A 187 5.83 -12.90 -8.28
C GLU A 187 5.72 -12.75 -9.81
N LYS A 188 4.95 -11.76 -10.26
CA LYS A 188 4.83 -11.35 -11.67
C LYS A 188 4.58 -12.52 -12.64
N PRO A 189 3.54 -13.35 -12.40
CA PRO A 189 3.22 -14.47 -13.27
C PRO A 189 2.77 -13.97 -14.65
N LYS A 190 2.85 -14.84 -15.66
CA LYS A 190 2.09 -14.61 -16.89
C LYS A 190 0.59 -14.69 -16.58
N LYS A 191 -0.24 -14.01 -17.37
CA LYS A 191 -1.70 -13.95 -17.16
C LYS A 191 -2.36 -15.33 -17.07
N ASP A 192 -1.90 -16.28 -17.88
CA ASP A 192 -2.38 -17.67 -17.94
C ASP A 192 -1.87 -18.56 -16.78
N GLU A 193 -0.80 -18.13 -16.11
CA GLU A 193 -0.19 -18.82 -14.96
C GLU A 193 -0.61 -18.17 -13.62
N ALA A 194 -1.36 -17.06 -13.66
CA ALA A 194 -1.73 -16.29 -12.48
C ALA A 194 -2.81 -17.05 -11.66
N PRO A 195 -2.59 -17.31 -10.36
CA PRO A 195 -3.54 -18.08 -9.54
C PRO A 195 -4.82 -17.30 -9.19
N SER A 196 -4.81 -15.98 -9.34
CA SER A 196 -5.96 -15.09 -9.16
C SER A 196 -5.70 -13.76 -9.87
N ASN A 197 -6.64 -12.83 -9.75
CA ASN A 197 -6.45 -11.42 -10.12
C ASN A 197 -6.26 -10.50 -8.90
N LEU A 198 -5.96 -11.10 -7.74
CA LEU A 198 -5.71 -10.38 -6.49
C LEU A 198 -4.21 -10.15 -6.33
N ILE A 199 -3.82 -8.88 -6.35
CA ILE A 199 -2.43 -8.45 -6.24
C ILE A 199 -2.19 -7.74 -4.93
N MET A 200 -0.97 -7.82 -4.42
CA MET A 200 -0.61 -7.21 -3.14
C MET A 200 -0.15 -5.76 -3.33
N PRO A 201 -0.93 -4.75 -2.91
CA PRO A 201 -0.37 -3.43 -2.66
C PRO A 201 0.63 -3.53 -1.51
N GLY A 202 1.55 -2.55 -1.41
CA GLY A 202 2.56 -2.53 -0.38
C GLY A 202 2.04 -2.25 1.04
N ARG A 203 1.12 -3.07 1.58
CA ARG A 203 0.56 -3.04 2.93
C ARG A 203 0.50 -4.45 3.49
N TYR A 204 1.19 -4.68 4.59
CA TYR A 204 1.29 -6.00 5.22
C TYR A 204 1.35 -5.88 6.74
N VAL A 205 0.84 -6.88 7.44
CA VAL A 205 1.08 -7.08 8.87
C VAL A 205 1.60 -8.50 9.05
N PHE A 206 2.83 -8.64 9.55
CA PHE A 206 3.47 -9.94 9.69
C PHE A 206 3.73 -10.27 11.14
N SER A 207 3.65 -11.56 11.46
CA SER A 207 4.30 -12.10 12.65
C SER A 207 5.82 -12.01 12.51
N SER A 208 6.52 -11.74 13.60
CA SER A 208 7.99 -11.74 13.68
C SER A 208 8.65 -13.06 13.27
N ARG A 209 7.89 -14.16 13.19
CA ARG A 209 8.39 -15.42 12.60
C ARG A 209 8.80 -15.29 11.13
N ILE A 210 8.29 -14.27 10.40
CA ILE A 210 8.70 -14.01 9.02
C ILE A 210 10.22 -13.83 8.88
N PHE A 211 10.90 -13.29 9.92
CA PHE A 211 12.36 -13.11 9.92
C PHE A 211 13.14 -14.42 9.76
N ASN A 212 12.60 -15.55 10.24
CA ASN A 212 13.23 -16.86 10.08
C ASN A 212 13.29 -17.28 8.60
N TYR A 213 12.26 -16.93 7.83
CA TYR A 213 12.21 -17.22 6.39
C TYR A 213 13.03 -16.20 5.59
N LEU A 214 13.01 -14.92 5.99
CA LEU A 214 13.80 -13.87 5.37
C LEU A 214 15.32 -14.15 5.40
N LYS A 215 15.84 -14.69 6.52
CA LYS A 215 17.27 -15.06 6.66
C LYS A 215 17.72 -16.15 5.70
N ASN A 216 16.81 -17.05 5.33
CA ASN A 216 17.09 -18.24 4.54
C ASN A 216 16.67 -18.09 3.07
N LEU A 217 16.28 -16.87 2.66
CA LEU A 217 15.89 -16.61 1.28
C LEU A 217 17.06 -16.87 0.33
N LYS A 218 16.70 -17.40 -0.84
CA LYS A 218 17.57 -17.44 -2.00
C LYS A 218 17.22 -16.27 -2.91
N LYS A 219 18.16 -15.88 -3.74
CA LYS A 219 17.88 -14.90 -4.79
C LYS A 219 16.89 -15.48 -5.79
N SER A 220 15.89 -14.69 -6.16
CA SER A 220 14.93 -15.02 -7.21
C SER A 220 15.63 -15.10 -8.58
N ALA A 221 14.88 -15.44 -9.64
CA ALA A 221 15.38 -15.39 -11.02
C ALA A 221 15.91 -14.00 -11.43
N ARG A 222 15.49 -12.93 -10.73
CA ARG A 222 15.96 -11.55 -10.93
C ARG A 222 17.23 -11.22 -10.15
N GLY A 223 17.73 -12.14 -9.31
CA GLY A 223 18.91 -11.92 -8.49
C GLY A 223 18.67 -11.14 -7.20
N GLU A 224 17.40 -10.94 -6.81
CA GLU A 224 16.96 -10.17 -5.63
C GLU A 224 16.37 -11.12 -4.57
N PHE A 225 16.52 -10.78 -3.28
CA PHE A 225 15.81 -11.43 -2.18
C PHE A 225 14.41 -10.82 -2.08
N GLU A 226 13.40 -11.54 -2.55
CA GLU A 226 12.04 -11.03 -2.67
C GLU A 226 11.22 -11.33 -1.41
N LEU A 227 10.40 -10.37 -0.98
CA LEU A 227 9.49 -10.57 0.15
C LEU A 227 8.40 -11.62 -0.18
N THR A 228 8.01 -11.75 -1.45
CA THR A 228 7.00 -12.72 -1.92
C THR A 228 7.41 -14.17 -1.69
N ASP A 229 8.71 -14.47 -1.84
CA ASP A 229 9.27 -15.79 -1.52
C ASP A 229 9.14 -16.08 0.00
N ALA A 230 9.40 -15.09 0.86
CA ALA A 230 9.28 -15.26 2.30
C ALA A 230 7.83 -15.40 2.76
N ILE A 231 6.89 -14.68 2.13
CA ILE A 231 5.45 -14.85 2.38
C ILE A 231 5.02 -16.28 2.03
N THR A 232 5.51 -16.82 0.91
CA THR A 232 5.23 -18.19 0.49
C THR A 232 5.76 -19.22 1.49
N GLU A 233 7.01 -19.07 1.95
CA GLU A 233 7.56 -19.96 2.97
C GLU A 233 6.84 -19.84 4.31
N LEU A 234 6.43 -18.64 4.71
CA LEU A 234 5.61 -18.42 5.90
C LEU A 234 4.26 -19.13 5.77
N ALA A 235 3.57 -18.98 4.63
CA ALA A 235 2.25 -19.54 4.38
C ALA A 235 2.21 -21.09 4.29
N LYS A 236 3.36 -21.73 4.03
CA LYS A 236 3.50 -23.20 4.10
C LYS A 236 3.53 -23.73 5.53
N ASN A 237 3.99 -22.92 6.48
CA ASN A 237 4.26 -23.34 7.85
C ASN A 237 3.28 -22.71 8.86
N GLU A 238 2.60 -21.63 8.47
CA GLU A 238 1.74 -20.84 9.33
C GLU A 238 0.52 -20.32 8.56
N ARG A 239 -0.55 -20.02 9.30
CA ARG A 239 -1.74 -19.39 8.72
C ARG A 239 -1.42 -17.96 8.31
N VAL A 240 -1.55 -17.68 7.01
CA VAL A 240 -1.44 -16.34 6.43
C VAL A 240 -2.76 -16.01 5.74
N LEU A 241 -3.26 -14.81 5.99
CA LEU A 241 -4.51 -14.31 5.44
C LEU A 241 -4.22 -13.24 4.40
N ALA A 242 -5.08 -13.15 3.39
CA ALA A 242 -5.15 -12.03 2.48
C ALA A 242 -6.47 -11.29 2.69
N TYR A 243 -6.40 -9.97 2.78
CA TYR A 243 -7.57 -9.12 2.96
C TYR A 243 -7.70 -8.10 1.83
N LYS A 244 -8.85 -8.10 1.16
CA LYS A 244 -9.19 -7.16 0.08
C LYS A 244 -9.46 -5.80 0.70
N LEU A 245 -8.53 -4.88 0.52
CA LEU A 245 -8.56 -3.56 1.12
C LEU A 245 -9.66 -2.69 0.51
N GLU A 246 -10.34 -1.93 1.37
CA GLU A 246 -11.38 -0.98 0.98
C GLU A 246 -10.83 0.45 0.88
N GLY A 247 -10.84 1.03 -0.31
CA GLY A 247 -10.32 2.37 -0.57
C GLY A 247 -9.76 2.52 -1.98
N ARG A 248 -9.25 3.72 -2.28
CA ARG A 248 -8.60 4.04 -3.55
C ARG A 248 -7.09 3.86 -3.40
N ARG A 249 -6.51 3.00 -4.25
CA ARG A 249 -5.04 2.84 -4.37
C ARG A 249 -4.49 3.80 -5.42
N TYR A 250 -3.34 4.41 -5.13
CA TYR A 250 -2.51 5.08 -6.12
C TYR A 250 -1.08 4.51 -6.08
N ASP A 251 -0.67 3.79 -7.13
CA ASP A 251 0.71 3.34 -7.33
C ASP A 251 1.53 4.48 -7.94
N VAL A 252 2.22 5.27 -7.12
CA VAL A 252 3.00 6.43 -7.56
C VAL A 252 4.45 6.06 -7.91
N GLY A 253 4.71 4.78 -8.17
CA GLY A 253 6.03 4.26 -8.53
C GLY A 253 6.47 4.56 -9.96
N THR A 254 5.65 5.23 -10.78
CA THR A 254 5.97 5.64 -12.16
C THR A 254 5.57 7.10 -12.41
N PRO A 255 6.26 7.82 -13.32
CA PRO A 255 5.89 9.21 -13.64
C PRO A 255 4.44 9.37 -14.09
N GLU A 256 3.94 8.45 -14.92
CA GLU A 256 2.57 8.47 -15.42
C GLU A 256 1.56 8.36 -14.28
N ASN A 257 1.73 7.37 -13.39
CA ASN A 257 0.78 7.18 -12.31
C ASN A 257 0.93 8.27 -11.23
N TRP A 258 2.12 8.80 -11.02
CA TRP A 258 2.35 9.96 -10.15
C TRP A 258 1.62 11.21 -10.65
N LEU A 259 1.58 11.46 -11.96
CA LEU A 259 0.78 12.53 -12.57
C LEU A 259 -0.72 12.28 -12.39
N LYS A 260 -1.18 11.06 -12.66
CA LYS A 260 -2.59 10.67 -12.46
C LYS A 260 -3.02 10.87 -11.01
N ALA A 261 -2.19 10.47 -10.06
CA ALA A 261 -2.43 10.63 -8.63
C ALA A 261 -2.51 12.13 -8.25
N ASN A 262 -1.57 12.96 -8.72
CA ASN A 262 -1.63 14.41 -8.48
C ASN A 262 -2.93 15.04 -8.98
N ILE A 263 -3.37 14.69 -10.20
CA ILE A 263 -4.63 15.19 -10.76
C ILE A 263 -5.81 14.73 -9.90
N ALA A 264 -5.88 13.43 -9.59
CA ALA A 264 -6.98 12.88 -8.79
C ALA A 264 -7.08 13.53 -7.40
N LEU A 265 -5.94 13.70 -6.71
CA LEU A 265 -5.90 14.34 -5.39
C LEU A 265 -6.24 15.83 -5.45
N ALA A 266 -5.80 16.55 -6.49
CA ALA A 266 -6.12 17.96 -6.66
C ALA A 266 -7.62 18.18 -6.93
N LEU A 267 -8.29 17.24 -7.61
CA LEU A 267 -9.74 17.28 -7.83
C LEU A 267 -10.56 17.07 -6.54
N ASP A 268 -9.99 16.41 -5.53
CA ASP A 268 -10.61 16.24 -4.22
C ASP A 268 -10.48 17.51 -3.33
N VAL A 269 -9.68 18.51 -3.75
CA VAL A 269 -9.50 19.77 -3.02
C VAL A 269 -10.48 20.82 -3.56
N GLU A 270 -11.48 21.20 -2.75
CA GLU A 270 -12.54 22.16 -3.10
C GLU A 270 -12.02 23.46 -3.72
N LYS A 271 -10.91 24.00 -3.18
CA LYS A 271 -10.26 25.23 -3.67
C LYS A 271 -9.81 25.15 -5.13
N TYR A 272 -9.39 23.97 -5.61
CA TYR A 272 -8.79 23.79 -6.94
C TYR A 272 -9.68 23.01 -7.90
N SER A 273 -10.64 22.23 -7.38
CA SER A 273 -11.42 21.28 -8.17
C SER A 273 -12.11 21.93 -9.38
N SER A 274 -12.88 23.00 -9.18
CA SER A 274 -13.63 23.66 -10.24
C SER A 274 -12.74 24.21 -11.36
N SER A 275 -11.68 24.96 -11.01
CA SER A 275 -10.77 25.56 -11.99
C SER A 275 -9.92 24.50 -12.70
N LEU A 276 -9.52 23.43 -12.00
CA LEU A 276 -8.78 22.33 -12.60
C LEU A 276 -9.64 21.53 -13.59
N VAL A 277 -10.91 21.28 -13.25
CA VAL A 277 -11.86 20.62 -14.18
C VAL A 277 -12.04 21.45 -15.45
N GLU A 278 -12.17 22.76 -15.32
CA GLU A 278 -12.28 23.67 -16.47
C GLU A 278 -11.03 23.62 -17.34
N PHE A 279 -9.84 23.76 -16.74
CA PHE A 279 -8.57 23.64 -17.45
C PHE A 279 -8.41 22.30 -18.18
N ILE A 280 -8.76 21.18 -17.53
CA ILE A 280 -8.70 19.85 -18.16
C ILE A 280 -9.64 19.81 -19.37
N LYS A 281 -10.88 20.32 -19.24
CA LYS A 281 -11.83 20.36 -20.37
C LYS A 281 -11.28 21.18 -21.54
N GLU A 282 -10.69 22.35 -21.27
CA GLU A 282 -10.08 23.19 -22.29
C GLU A 282 -8.91 22.50 -22.99
N GLU A 283 -8.03 21.83 -22.25
CA GLU A 283 -6.91 21.07 -22.83
C GLU A 283 -7.37 19.92 -23.71
N PHE A 284 -8.44 19.21 -23.32
CA PHE A 284 -9.06 18.18 -24.15
C PHE A 284 -9.63 18.77 -25.44
N LYS A 285 -10.38 19.88 -25.34
CA LYS A 285 -10.91 20.59 -26.52
C LYS A 285 -9.79 21.08 -27.44
N ARG A 286 -8.70 21.62 -26.88
CA ARG A 286 -7.55 22.11 -27.63
C ARG A 286 -6.84 21.00 -28.40
N ARG A 287 -6.75 19.79 -27.84
CA ARG A 287 -6.04 18.65 -28.44
C ARG A 287 -6.88 17.86 -29.44
N TYR A 288 -8.17 17.72 -29.18
CA TYR A 288 -9.03 16.80 -29.94
C TYR A 288 -10.21 17.48 -30.66
N GLY A 289 -10.44 18.78 -30.44
CA GLY A 289 -11.65 19.47 -30.88
C GLY A 289 -12.90 18.98 -30.14
N GLU A 290 -14.02 19.69 -30.26
CA GLU A 290 -15.25 19.32 -29.54
C GLU A 290 -15.80 17.95 -29.98
N GLU A 291 -15.74 17.65 -31.28
CA GLU A 291 -16.22 16.39 -31.83
C GLU A 291 -15.30 15.21 -31.47
N GLY A 292 -13.99 15.43 -31.39
CA GLY A 292 -13.03 14.40 -30.96
C GLY A 292 -13.16 14.08 -29.48
N VAL A 293 -13.42 15.07 -28.62
CA VAL A 293 -13.74 14.84 -27.20
C VAL A 293 -15.01 14.00 -27.07
N LYS A 294 -16.06 14.30 -27.83
CA LYS A 294 -17.32 13.53 -27.80
C LYS A 294 -17.08 12.06 -28.21
N LYS A 295 -16.34 11.81 -29.29
CA LYS A 295 -15.97 10.45 -29.74
C LYS A 295 -15.14 9.68 -28.70
N LEU A 296 -14.21 10.34 -28.02
CA LEU A 296 -13.42 9.73 -26.94
C LEU A 296 -14.30 9.31 -25.76
N LEU A 297 -15.19 10.19 -25.31
CA LEU A 297 -16.11 9.89 -24.19
C LEU A 297 -17.11 8.79 -24.56
N ASP A 298 -17.61 8.79 -25.80
CA ASP A 298 -18.54 7.77 -26.29
C ASP A 298 -17.83 6.42 -26.49
N GLY A 299 -16.60 6.40 -27.02
CA GLY A 299 -15.77 5.18 -27.12
C GLY A 299 -15.38 4.61 -25.76
N THR A 300 -15.17 5.46 -24.75
CA THR A 300 -14.92 5.03 -23.36
C THR A 300 -16.20 4.46 -22.71
N ARG A 301 -17.38 4.96 -23.08
CA ARG A 301 -18.69 4.39 -22.69
C ARG A 301 -18.92 3.02 -23.33
N ILE A 302 -18.58 2.85 -24.61
CA ILE A 302 -18.70 1.56 -25.30
C ILE A 302 -17.75 0.51 -24.69
N LEU A 303 -16.54 0.91 -24.26
CA LEU A 303 -15.64 0.01 -23.55
C LEU A 303 -16.15 -0.38 -22.15
N ARG A 304 -16.80 0.53 -21.41
CA ARG A 304 -17.45 0.19 -20.13
C ARG A 304 -18.69 -0.69 -20.30
N GLN A 305 -19.55 -0.43 -21.28
CA GLN A 305 -20.70 -1.32 -21.58
C GLN A 305 -20.25 -2.69 -22.08
N ALA A 306 -19.19 -2.77 -22.89
CA ALA A 306 -18.61 -4.04 -23.33
C ALA A 306 -17.84 -4.80 -22.24
N GLN A 307 -17.57 -4.16 -21.08
CA GLN A 307 -17.03 -4.79 -19.87
C GLN A 307 -18.15 -5.26 -18.93
N ASP A 308 -19.26 -4.53 -18.83
CA ASP A 308 -20.43 -4.94 -18.03
C ASP A 308 -21.29 -6.02 -18.74
N GLU A 309 -21.30 -6.07 -20.08
CA GLU A 309 -22.07 -7.06 -20.85
C GLU A 309 -21.33 -8.37 -21.12
N ARG A 310 -20.03 -8.45 -20.80
CA ARG A 310 -19.25 -9.70 -20.85
C ARG A 310 -19.11 -10.30 -19.46
N GLY A 311 -20.24 -10.72 -18.89
CA GLY A 311 -20.27 -11.74 -17.85
C GLY A 311 -19.86 -13.11 -18.42
N LEU A 312 -18.55 -13.30 -18.60
CA LEU A 312 -17.87 -14.58 -18.83
C LEU A 312 -16.59 -14.63 -17.99
#